data_AF-A0A423KGH7-F1
#
_entry.id   AF-A0A423KGH7-F1
#
_cell.length_a   1.000
_cell.length_b   1.000
_cell.length_c   1.000
_cell.angle_alpha   90.00
_cell.angle_beta   90.00
_cell.angle_gamma   90.00
#
_symmetry.space_group_name_H-M   'P 1'
#
loop_
_entity.id
_entity.type
_entity.pdbx_description
1 polymer ?
#
loop_
_entity_poly.entity_id
_entity_poly.type
_entity_poly.pdbx_seq_one_letter_code
_entity_poly.pdbx_strand_id
1 'polypeptide(L)'
;MTNATTKSTPFSPCDHVDHHLFAVQPDIPLVDALEHATVYLSCAEALAHQAPNATRPEHIATLRWASKHMLDTARSLVQASVDGLHAAQAGGEA
;
A
#
# COMPACT_ATOMS: atom_id res chain seq x y z
N MET A 1 -12.87 -17.40 -16.50
CA MET A 1 -11.65 -16.93 -15.81
C MET A 1 -12.10 -16.34 -14.49
N THR A 2 -11.70 -16.91 -13.37
CA THR A 2 -11.93 -16.31 -12.06
C THR A 2 -11.20 -14.97 -12.02
N ASN A 3 -11.93 -13.87 -11.85
CA ASN A 3 -11.29 -12.57 -11.70
C ASN A 3 -10.59 -12.58 -10.34
N ALA A 4 -9.26 -12.55 -10.34
CA ALA A 4 -8.49 -12.52 -9.10
C ALA A 4 -8.81 -11.23 -8.34
N THR A 5 -8.79 -11.33 -7.01
CA THR A 5 -9.08 -10.22 -6.11
C THR A 5 -8.02 -10.13 -5.03
N THR A 6 -7.86 -8.96 -4.42
CA THR A 6 -6.95 -8.73 -3.30
C THR A 6 -7.21 -9.70 -2.16
N LYS A 7 -6.16 -10.01 -1.39
CA LYS A 7 -6.26 -10.69 -0.10
C LYS A 7 -6.08 -9.72 1.06
N SER A 8 -6.67 -10.08 2.20
CA SER A 8 -6.50 -9.30 3.42
C SER A 8 -5.02 -9.29 3.80
N THR A 9 -4.41 -8.11 3.72
CA THR A 9 -2.97 -7.94 3.94
C THR A 9 -2.76 -6.86 4.99
N PRO A 10 -2.40 -7.24 6.22
CA PRO A 10 -2.18 -6.30 7.30
C PRO A 10 -0.93 -5.41 7.05
N PHE A 11 -1.00 -4.15 7.44
CA PHE A 11 0.10 -3.18 7.32
C PHE A 11 0.01 -2.11 8.41
N SER A 12 1.06 -1.30 8.57
CA SER A 12 1.21 -0.36 9.68
C SER A 12 1.23 -1.07 11.05
N PRO A 13 2.37 -1.71 11.42
CA PRO A 13 2.50 -2.35 12.72
C PRO A 13 2.28 -1.33 13.85
N CYS A 14 1.64 -1.77 14.92
CA CYS A 14 1.46 -0.96 16.11
C CYS A 14 2.63 -1.20 17.06
N ASP A 15 3.37 -0.16 17.45
CA ASP A 15 4.61 -0.29 18.24
C ASP A 15 4.40 -0.92 19.64
N HIS A 16 3.15 -1.09 20.10
CA HIS A 16 2.82 -1.54 21.45
C HIS A 16 2.02 -2.85 21.50
N VAL A 17 1.68 -3.43 20.35
CA VAL A 17 0.97 -4.72 20.27
C VAL A 17 1.47 -5.50 19.06
N ASP A 18 1.45 -6.84 19.13
CA ASP A 18 1.78 -7.70 17.98
C ASP A 18 0.62 -7.76 16.97
N HIS A 19 0.13 -6.59 16.58
CA HIS A 19 -0.98 -6.40 15.66
C HIS A 19 -0.72 -5.20 14.74
N HIS A 20 -1.35 -5.25 13.58
CA HIS A 20 -1.34 -4.17 12.59
C HIS A 20 -2.60 -3.33 12.74
N LEU A 21 -2.47 -2.01 12.53
CA LEU A 21 -3.59 -1.07 12.65
C LEU A 21 -4.53 -1.14 11.45
N PHE A 22 -4.00 -1.51 10.28
CA PHE A 22 -4.74 -1.50 9.03
C PHE A 22 -4.55 -2.82 8.28
N ALA A 23 -5.47 -3.10 7.37
CA ALA A 23 -5.34 -4.15 6.39
C ALA A 23 -5.92 -3.70 5.05
N VAL A 24 -5.36 -4.19 3.95
CA VAL A 24 -6.00 -4.07 2.65
C VAL A 24 -7.28 -4.89 2.67
N GLN A 25 -8.36 -4.33 2.14
CA GLN A 25 -9.63 -5.05 2.05
C GLN A 25 -9.53 -6.16 1.00
N PRO A 26 -9.97 -7.40 1.30
CA PRO A 26 -10.02 -8.45 0.31
C PRO A 26 -11.14 -8.18 -0.70
N ASP A 27 -11.17 -9.00 -1.74
CA ASP A 27 -12.27 -9.06 -2.72
C ASP A 27 -12.40 -7.79 -3.60
N ILE A 28 -11.35 -6.97 -3.65
CA ILE A 28 -11.23 -5.86 -4.60
C ILE A 28 -10.56 -6.38 -5.88
N PRO A 29 -11.04 -6.02 -7.09
CA PRO A 29 -10.39 -6.38 -8.33
C PRO A 29 -8.92 -5.92 -8.36
N LEU A 30 -8.02 -6.77 -8.86
CA LEU A 30 -6.58 -6.48 -8.85
C LEU A 30 -6.23 -5.18 -9.60
N VAL A 31 -6.90 -4.92 -10.72
CA VAL A 31 -6.65 -3.72 -11.53
C VAL A 31 -6.95 -2.46 -10.73
N ASP A 32 -8.13 -2.38 -10.10
CA ASP A 32 -8.55 -1.23 -9.29
C ASP A 32 -7.58 -0.97 -8.12
N ALA A 33 -7.10 -2.04 -7.49
CA ALA A 33 -6.14 -1.97 -6.39
C ALA A 33 -4.75 -1.46 -6.84
N LEU A 34 -4.26 -1.92 -8.01
CA LEU A 34 -2.98 -1.51 -8.58
C LEU A 34 -3.02 -0.08 -9.14
N GLU A 35 -4.14 0.35 -9.70
CA GLU A 35 -4.37 1.75 -10.07
C GLU A 35 -4.25 2.66 -8.85
N HIS A 36 -4.89 2.30 -7.73
CA HIS A 36 -4.77 3.04 -6.48
C HIS A 36 -3.34 3.01 -5.91
N ALA A 37 -2.65 1.86 -6.00
CA ALA A 37 -1.25 1.77 -5.58
C ALA A 37 -0.38 2.79 -6.35
N THR A 38 -0.62 2.96 -7.65
CA THR A 38 0.08 3.94 -8.49
C THR A 38 -0.19 5.38 -8.05
N VAL A 39 -1.42 5.70 -7.65
CA VAL A 39 -1.75 7.01 -7.08
C VAL A 39 -0.94 7.26 -5.80
N TYR A 40 -0.90 6.29 -4.88
CA TYR A 40 -0.12 6.40 -3.64
C TYR A 40 1.38 6.56 -3.92
N LEU A 41 1.94 5.83 -4.88
CA LEU A 41 3.34 5.99 -5.30
C LEU A 41 3.61 7.40 -5.86
N SER A 42 2.71 7.92 -6.68
CA SER A 42 2.83 9.27 -7.25
C SER A 42 2.78 10.34 -6.17
N CYS A 43 1.88 10.19 -5.19
CA CYS A 43 1.82 11.08 -4.03
C CYS A 43 3.09 10.99 -3.18
N ALA A 44 3.59 9.78 -2.93
CA ALA A 44 4.81 9.57 -2.18
C ALA A 44 6.01 10.26 -2.82
N GLU A 45 6.16 10.14 -4.15
CA GLU A 45 7.21 10.79 -4.93
C GLU A 45 7.11 12.31 -4.84
N ALA A 46 5.92 12.87 -5.06
CA ALA A 46 5.70 14.32 -4.98
C ALA A 46 6.06 14.88 -3.60
N LEU A 47 5.66 14.20 -2.52
CA LEU A 47 5.99 14.58 -1.14
C LEU A 47 7.50 14.49 -0.87
N ALA A 48 8.15 13.43 -1.35
CA ALA A 48 9.60 13.26 -1.21
C ALA A 48 10.37 14.37 -1.95
N HIS A 49 9.89 14.79 -3.12
CA HIS A 49 10.50 15.86 -3.91
C HIS A 49 10.30 17.24 -3.29
N GLN A 50 9.19 17.45 -2.58
CA GLN A 50 8.90 18.70 -1.87
C GLN A 50 9.68 18.84 -0.56
N ALA A 51 9.99 17.73 0.13
CA ALA A 51 10.60 17.77 1.46
C ALA A 51 11.94 18.54 1.54
N PRO A 52 12.89 18.43 0.59
CA PRO A 52 14.13 19.23 0.61
C PRO A 52 13.91 20.73 0.40
N ASN A 53 12.81 21.12 -0.24
CA ASN A 53 12.49 22.51 -0.57
C ASN A 53 11.73 23.24 0.56
N ALA A 54 11.32 22.52 1.61
CA ALA A 54 10.62 23.11 2.73
C ALA A 54 11.59 23.88 3.65
N THR A 55 11.20 25.09 4.05
CA THR A 55 12.02 26.01 4.86
C THR A 55 11.93 25.76 6.36
N ARG A 56 10.91 25.04 6.81
CA ARG A 56 10.62 24.77 8.23
C ARG A 56 10.93 23.31 8.58
N PRO A 57 11.81 23.02 9.56
CA PRO A 57 12.21 21.66 9.91
C PRO A 57 11.04 20.70 10.21
N GLU A 58 10.02 21.17 10.92
CA GLU A 58 8.80 20.45 11.24
C GLU A 58 7.96 20.09 10.00
N HIS A 59 8.03 20.93 8.97
CA HIS A 59 7.36 20.68 7.70
C HIS A 59 8.09 19.59 6.91
N ILE A 60 9.43 19.61 6.93
CA ILE A 60 10.27 18.55 6.33
C ILE A 60 9.93 17.19 6.97
N ALA A 61 9.86 17.12 8.30
CA ALA A 61 9.54 15.90 9.02
C ALA A 61 8.15 15.36 8.65
N THR A 62 7.15 16.25 8.60
CA THR A 62 5.78 15.91 8.21
C THR A 62 5.71 15.37 6.77
N LEU A 63 6.36 16.03 5.81
CA LEU A 63 6.37 15.60 4.41
C LEU A 63 7.04 14.23 4.23
N ARG A 64 8.15 13.99 4.93
CA ARG A 64 8.83 12.68 4.92
C ARG A 64 7.97 11.59 5.53
N TRP A 65 7.33 11.88 6.66
CA TRP A 65 6.43 10.92 7.30
C TRP A 65 5.23 10.59 6.40
N ALA A 66 4.60 11.59 5.79
CA ALA A 66 3.50 11.40 4.86
C ALA A 66 3.93 10.58 3.63
N SER A 67 5.09 10.91 3.02
CA SER A 67 5.66 10.16 1.91
C SER A 67 5.87 8.68 2.27
N LYS A 68 6.47 8.41 3.43
CA LYS A 68 6.64 7.03 3.93
C LYS A 68 5.30 6.31 4.09
N HIS A 69 4.30 6.98 4.67
CA HIS A 69 2.98 6.36 4.86
C HIS A 69 2.32 6.02 3.52
N MET A 70 2.42 6.89 2.51
CA MET A 70 1.94 6.60 1.15
C MET A 70 2.66 5.40 0.51
N LEU A 71 3.99 5.28 0.70
CA LEU A 71 4.76 4.13 0.23
C LEU A 71 4.33 2.81 0.90
N ASP A 72 4.13 2.84 2.22
CA ASP A 72 3.73 1.63 2.96
C ASP A 72 2.34 1.16 2.53
N THR A 73 1.40 2.08 2.30
CA THR A 73 0.06 1.78 1.75
C THR A 73 0.12 1.26 0.31
N ALA A 74 0.95 1.86 -0.55
CA ALA A 74 1.13 1.35 -1.92
C ALA A 74 1.71 -0.08 -1.90
N ARG A 75 2.70 -0.33 -1.05
CA ARG A 75 3.31 -1.65 -0.91
C ARG A 75 2.30 -2.69 -0.44
N SER A 76 1.45 -2.36 0.53
CA SER A 76 0.42 -3.29 0.99
C SER A 76 -0.60 -3.62 -0.09
N LEU A 77 -1.01 -2.65 -0.92
CA LEU A 77 -1.90 -2.89 -2.05
C LEU A 77 -1.29 -3.82 -3.10
N VAL A 78 0.00 -3.63 -3.41
CA VAL A 78 0.74 -4.50 -4.33
C VAL A 78 0.84 -5.91 -3.75
N GLN A 79 1.23 -6.05 -2.48
CA GLN A 79 1.34 -7.36 -1.83
C GLN A 79 -0.01 -8.09 -1.81
N ALA A 80 -1.08 -7.41 -1.40
CA ALA A 80 -2.43 -7.96 -1.41
C ALA A 80 -2.87 -8.44 -2.79
N SER A 81 -2.43 -7.74 -3.84
CA SER A 81 -2.73 -8.10 -5.23
C SER A 81 -1.94 -9.33 -5.69
N VAL A 82 -0.66 -9.42 -5.32
CA VAL A 82 0.19 -10.58 -5.60
C VAL A 82 -0.36 -11.83 -4.91
N ASP A 83 -0.73 -11.71 -3.63
CA ASP A 83 -1.31 -12.83 -2.87
C ASP A 83 -2.65 -13.28 -3.48
N GLY A 84 -3.45 -12.31 -3.95
CA GLY A 84 -4.67 -12.55 -4.72
C GLY A 84 -4.45 -13.34 -6.00
N LEU A 85 -3.43 -12.97 -6.76
CA LEU A 85 -3.05 -13.64 -8.00
C LEU A 85 -2.57 -15.08 -7.75
N HIS A 86 -1.67 -15.28 -6.79
CA HIS A 86 -1.18 -16.61 -6.42
C HIS A 86 -2.33 -17.54 -5.96
N ALA A 87 -3.26 -17.02 -5.16
CA ALA A 87 -4.43 -17.80 -4.72
C ALA A 87 -5.35 -18.20 -5.89
N ALA A 88 -5.53 -17.31 -6.87
CA ALA A 88 -6.32 -17.63 -8.06
C ALA A 88 -5.64 -18.68 -8.96
N GLN A 89 -4.31 -18.68 -9.05
CA GLN A 89 -3.55 -19.68 -9.79
C GLN A 89 -3.64 -21.06 -9.12
N ALA A 90 -3.43 -21.13 -7.81
CA ALA A 90 -3.52 -22.38 -7.05
C ALA A 90 -4.95 -22.98 -7.05
N GLY A 91 -5.99 -22.14 -7.06
CA GLY A 91 -7.38 -22.60 -7.14
C GLY A 91 -7.84 -23.03 -8.54
N GLY A 92 -7.06 -22.72 -9.59
CA GLY A 92 -7.34 -23.16 -10.96
C GLY A 92 -6.70 -24.50 -11.34
N GLU A 93 -5.86 -25.06 -10.47
CA GLU A 93 -5.17 -26.35 -10.65
C GLU A 93 -5.85 -27.53 -9.93
N ALA A 94 -6.97 -27.29 -9.23
CA ALA A 94 -7.77 -28.29 -8.50
C ALA A 94 -9.09 -28.60 -9.23
#